data_AF-A0A8B7DWI5-F1
#
_entry.id   AF-A0A8B7DWI5-F1
#
_cell.length_a   1.000
_cell.length_b   1.000
_cell.length_c   1.000
_cell.angle_alpha   90.00
_cell.angle_beta   90.00
_cell.angle_gamma   90.00
#
_symmetry.space_group_name_H-M   'P 1'
#
loop_
_entity.id
_entity.type
_entity.pdbx_description
1 polymer ?
#
loop_
_entity_poly.entity_id
_entity_poly.type
_entity_poly.pdbx_seq_one_letter_code
_entity_poly.pdbx_strand_id
1 'polypeptide(L)'
;MDKINLERIRTWSEKALKEYLILRNKDVDGDFETLVFRVFSAIENETPIDNESEDRQRLLVCEYKSKLILRGCVIPDPFSLKKNWLSESGSGLYKWPSIYYTDIEKYLRKLEQPDELMNRLDSDYKEGKAYRYYKCEFVKEIYFHEITEESDFCFLKSRVTPSQRTSSTPYHVWAAVKKDNERPGGEINSAYCTCIAGLLGCCNHVIAMLFRVEAAVCTGATKPSCTSVFAKWKVPSGIKTVLTHKPLCDV
;
A
#
# COMPACT_ATOMS: atom_id res chain seq x y z
N MET A 1 -1.56 -43.19 -6.97
CA MET A 1 -1.67 -41.72 -6.92
C MET A 1 -3.14 -41.38 -7.05
N ASP A 2 -3.73 -40.71 -6.07
CA ASP A 2 -5.12 -40.28 -6.16
C ASP A 2 -5.28 -39.32 -7.34
N LYS A 3 -6.11 -39.69 -8.34
CA LYS A 3 -6.45 -38.79 -9.45
C LYS A 3 -7.08 -37.52 -8.87
N ILE A 4 -6.54 -36.36 -9.24
CA ILE A 4 -7.14 -35.08 -8.89
C ILE A 4 -8.52 -35.02 -9.56
N ASN A 5 -9.58 -34.84 -8.77
CA ASN A 5 -10.95 -34.73 -9.25
C ASN A 5 -11.51 -33.31 -9.03
N LEU A 6 -12.69 -33.02 -9.58
CA LEU A 6 -13.35 -31.71 -9.47
C LEU A 6 -13.50 -31.22 -8.03
N GLU A 7 -13.92 -32.09 -7.10
CA GLU A 7 -14.09 -31.73 -5.69
C GLU A 7 -12.78 -31.29 -5.04
N ARG A 8 -11.66 -31.93 -5.41
CA ARG A 8 -10.33 -31.51 -4.95
C ARG A 8 -9.94 -30.16 -5.55
N ILE A 9 -10.24 -29.89 -6.81
CA ILE A 9 -9.90 -28.60 -7.46
C ILE A 9 -10.71 -27.46 -6.82
N ARG A 10 -11.97 -27.69 -6.43
CA ARG A 10 -12.80 -26.70 -5.73
C ARG A 10 -12.22 -26.25 -4.38
N THR A 11 -11.33 -27.04 -3.78
CA THR A 11 -10.62 -26.62 -2.55
C THR A 11 -9.53 -25.58 -2.80
N TRP A 12 -9.15 -25.33 -4.06
CA TRP A 12 -8.11 -24.38 -4.40
C TRP A 12 -8.63 -22.94 -4.29
N SER A 13 -7.74 -22.03 -3.90
CA SER A 13 -8.04 -20.60 -3.97
C SER A 13 -8.16 -20.14 -5.43
N GLU A 14 -8.95 -19.10 -5.69
CA GLU A 14 -9.08 -18.51 -7.03
C GLU A 14 -7.72 -18.12 -7.63
N LYS A 15 -6.80 -17.62 -6.79
CA LYS A 15 -5.42 -17.32 -7.19
C LYS A 15 -4.69 -18.56 -7.72
N ALA A 16 -4.79 -19.68 -7.02
CA ALA A 16 -4.14 -20.93 -7.43
C ALA A 16 -4.73 -21.49 -8.74
N LEU A 17 -6.05 -21.35 -8.95
CA LEU A 17 -6.69 -21.72 -10.22
C LEU A 17 -6.14 -20.88 -11.38
N LYS A 18 -6.05 -19.56 -11.20
CA LYS A 18 -5.52 -18.63 -12.21
C LYS A 18 -4.04 -18.90 -12.51
N GLU A 19 -3.21 -19.11 -11.49
CA GLU A 19 -1.80 -19.45 -11.66
C GLU A 19 -1.61 -20.75 -12.46
N TYR A 20 -2.42 -21.78 -12.19
CA TYR A 20 -2.36 -23.04 -12.93
C TYR A 20 -2.69 -22.86 -14.42
N LEU A 21 -3.69 -22.03 -14.73
CA LEU A 21 -4.13 -21.74 -16.10
C LEU A 21 -3.13 -20.85 -16.85
N ILE A 22 -2.58 -19.83 -16.19
CA ILE A 22 -1.54 -18.94 -16.76
C ILE A 22 -0.34 -19.74 -17.22
N LEU A 23 0.18 -20.65 -16.38
CA LEU A 23 1.32 -21.51 -16.73
C LEU A 23 1.07 -22.40 -17.95
N ARG A 24 -0.18 -22.54 -18.40
CA ARG A 24 -0.58 -23.37 -19.54
C ARG A 24 -1.16 -22.54 -20.68
N ASN A 25 -0.96 -21.22 -20.62
CA ASN A 25 -1.49 -20.25 -21.59
C ASN A 25 -3.01 -20.42 -21.81
N LYS A 26 -3.77 -20.61 -20.73
CA LYS A 26 -5.23 -20.72 -20.75
C LYS A 26 -5.88 -19.44 -20.21
N ASP A 27 -7.09 -19.18 -20.69
CA ASP A 27 -7.89 -18.04 -20.27
C ASP A 27 -8.23 -18.10 -18.77
N VAL A 28 -8.07 -16.96 -18.09
CA VAL A 28 -8.32 -16.76 -16.66
C VAL A 28 -9.50 -15.84 -16.35
N ASP A 29 -10.22 -15.40 -17.38
CA ASP A 29 -11.44 -14.62 -17.21
C ASP A 29 -12.65 -15.51 -16.95
N GLY A 30 -13.56 -15.05 -16.08
CA GLY A 30 -14.77 -15.78 -15.71
C GLY A 30 -14.97 -15.88 -14.21
N ASP A 31 -16.05 -16.54 -13.82
CA ASP A 31 -16.35 -16.84 -12.42
C ASP A 31 -15.52 -18.02 -11.90
N PHE A 32 -15.62 -18.27 -10.59
CA PHE A 32 -14.85 -19.32 -9.92
C PHE A 32 -15.10 -20.71 -10.53
N GLU A 33 -16.36 -21.07 -10.82
CA GLU A 33 -16.68 -22.38 -11.39
C GLU A 33 -16.11 -22.53 -12.80
N THR A 34 -16.17 -21.48 -13.64
CA THR A 34 -15.54 -21.48 -14.97
C THR A 34 -14.04 -21.79 -14.88
N LEU A 35 -13.35 -21.20 -13.91
CA LEU A 35 -11.93 -21.47 -13.66
C LEU A 35 -11.69 -22.90 -13.21
N VAL A 36 -12.51 -23.43 -12.30
CA VAL A 36 -12.44 -24.83 -11.83
C VAL A 36 -12.59 -25.79 -13.02
N PHE A 37 -13.59 -25.59 -13.87
CA PHE A 37 -13.82 -26.45 -15.06
C PHE A 37 -12.66 -26.39 -16.05
N ARG A 38 -12.07 -25.20 -16.28
CA ARG A 38 -10.89 -25.06 -17.14
C ARG A 38 -9.68 -25.78 -16.57
N VAL A 39 -9.44 -25.67 -15.27
CA VAL A 39 -8.35 -26.38 -14.58
C VAL A 39 -8.55 -27.88 -14.70
N PHE A 40 -9.76 -28.37 -14.43
CA PHE A 40 -10.09 -29.78 -14.57
C PHE A 40 -9.86 -30.30 -15.99
N SER A 41 -10.36 -29.56 -16.99
CA SER A 41 -10.14 -29.90 -18.41
C SER A 41 -8.66 -29.92 -18.77
N ALA A 42 -7.86 -28.98 -18.27
CA ALA A 42 -6.43 -28.94 -18.53
C ALA A 42 -5.67 -30.09 -17.84
N ILE A 43 -6.13 -30.57 -16.68
CA ILE A 43 -5.59 -31.77 -16.00
C ILE A 43 -5.92 -33.04 -16.78
N GLU A 44 -7.20 -33.24 -17.14
CA GLU A 44 -7.65 -34.42 -17.89
C GLU A 44 -6.97 -34.54 -19.26
N ASN A 45 -6.71 -33.40 -19.91
CA ASN A 45 -6.00 -33.34 -21.19
C ASN A 45 -4.47 -33.30 -21.06
N GLU A 46 -3.91 -33.44 -19.86
CA GLU A 46 -2.47 -33.38 -19.59
C GLU A 46 -1.77 -32.17 -20.24
N THR A 47 -2.43 -31.01 -20.21
CA THR A 47 -1.92 -29.81 -20.90
C THR A 47 -0.54 -29.43 -20.31
N PRO A 48 0.51 -29.37 -21.14
CA PRO A 48 1.86 -29.08 -20.66
C PRO A 48 1.99 -27.62 -20.21
N ILE A 49 2.98 -27.35 -19.36
CA ILE A 49 3.38 -25.99 -19.03
C ILE A 49 3.94 -25.32 -20.28
N ASP A 50 3.48 -24.10 -20.54
CA ASP A 50 4.00 -23.22 -21.57
C ASP A 50 5.26 -22.53 -21.04
N ASN A 51 6.41 -22.83 -21.64
CA ASN A 51 7.72 -22.33 -21.18
C ASN A 51 7.75 -20.79 -21.16
N GLU A 52 7.15 -20.13 -22.15
CA GLU A 52 7.12 -18.66 -22.17
C GLU A 52 6.28 -18.09 -21.02
N SER A 53 5.13 -18.69 -20.71
CA SER A 53 4.31 -18.30 -19.56
C SER A 53 5.03 -18.53 -18.24
N GLU A 54 5.74 -19.64 -18.11
CA GLU A 54 6.56 -19.91 -16.94
C GLU A 54 7.68 -18.88 -16.79
N ASP A 55 8.42 -18.58 -17.85
CA ASP A 55 9.49 -17.59 -17.85
C ASP A 55 8.96 -16.18 -17.56
N ARG A 56 7.82 -15.79 -18.13
CA ARG A 56 7.11 -14.55 -17.77
C ARG A 56 6.80 -14.52 -16.28
N GLN A 57 6.23 -15.59 -15.71
CA GLN A 57 5.91 -15.63 -14.28
C GLN A 57 7.15 -15.53 -13.40
N ARG A 58 8.26 -16.17 -13.79
CA ARG A 58 9.56 -16.05 -13.11
C ARG A 58 10.05 -14.59 -13.14
N LEU A 59 9.96 -13.92 -14.29
CA LEU A 59 10.35 -12.51 -14.42
C LEU A 59 9.51 -11.61 -13.51
N LEU A 60 8.19 -11.77 -13.48
CA LEU A 60 7.30 -11.00 -12.60
C LEU A 60 7.65 -11.19 -11.11
N VAL A 61 7.98 -12.42 -10.71
CA VAL A 61 8.43 -12.72 -9.33
C VAL A 61 9.77 -12.06 -9.03
N CYS A 62 10.72 -12.09 -9.98
CA CYS A 62 12.01 -11.43 -9.85
C CYS A 62 11.86 -9.90 -9.75
N GLU A 63 11.00 -9.31 -10.58
CA GLU A 63 10.70 -7.88 -10.57
C GLU A 63 10.03 -7.44 -9.26
N TYR A 64 9.13 -8.25 -8.71
CA TYR A 64 8.58 -7.98 -7.39
C TYR A 64 9.66 -8.04 -6.30
N LYS A 65 10.50 -9.08 -6.31
CA LYS A 65 11.60 -9.26 -5.33
C LYS A 65 12.62 -8.12 -5.39
N SER A 66 12.90 -7.57 -6.57
CA SER A 66 13.84 -6.44 -6.70
C SER A 66 13.35 -5.19 -5.95
N LYS A 67 12.03 -5.00 -5.82
CA LYS A 67 11.44 -3.90 -5.03
C LYS A 67 11.63 -4.06 -3.53
N LEU A 68 11.91 -5.28 -3.07
CA LEU A 68 12.27 -5.60 -1.69
C LEU A 68 13.79 -5.50 -1.45
N ILE A 69 14.54 -4.87 -2.37
CA ILE A 69 15.95 -4.54 -2.16
C ILE A 69 16.05 -3.05 -1.81
N LEU A 70 16.66 -2.77 -0.66
CA LEU A 70 16.88 -1.43 -0.15
C LEU A 70 18.36 -1.29 0.20
N ARG A 71 19.07 -0.40 -0.50
CA ARG A 71 20.53 -0.18 -0.33
C ARG A 71 21.35 -1.49 -0.36
N GLY A 72 20.95 -2.47 -1.18
CA GLY A 72 21.63 -3.77 -1.30
C GLY A 72 21.20 -4.83 -0.27
N CYS A 73 20.35 -4.48 0.69
CA CYS A 73 19.78 -5.42 1.67
C CYS A 73 18.36 -5.84 1.27
N VAL A 74 18.01 -7.11 1.50
CA VAL A 74 16.64 -7.59 1.31
C VAL A 74 15.80 -7.23 2.53
N ILE A 75 14.72 -6.46 2.33
CA ILE A 75 13.77 -6.10 3.38
C ILE A 75 12.60 -7.10 3.43
N PRO A 76 11.94 -7.26 4.59
CA PRO A 76 10.78 -8.15 4.70
C PRO A 76 9.64 -7.67 3.79
N ASP A 77 8.89 -8.63 3.25
CA ASP A 77 7.71 -8.35 2.42
C ASP A 77 6.59 -7.71 3.28
N PRO A 78 6.13 -6.48 2.96
CA PRO A 78 5.06 -5.79 3.68
C PRO A 78 3.75 -6.58 3.79
N PHE A 79 3.41 -7.41 2.80
CA PHE A 79 2.20 -8.24 2.84
C PHE A 79 2.33 -9.47 3.73
N SER A 80 3.56 -9.89 4.02
CA SER A 80 3.83 -11.00 4.95
C SER A 80 3.84 -10.56 6.42
N LEU A 81 4.01 -9.26 6.69
CA LEU A 81 4.06 -8.69 8.03
C LEU A 81 2.65 -8.60 8.67
N LYS A 82 2.44 -9.32 9.78
CA LYS A 82 1.14 -9.38 10.49
C LYS A 82 1.04 -8.48 11.72
N LYS A 83 2.16 -8.12 12.35
CA LYS A 83 2.21 -7.37 13.63
C LYS A 83 2.79 -5.98 13.40
N ASN A 84 2.72 -5.11 14.43
CA ASN A 84 3.40 -3.80 14.50
C ASN A 84 2.99 -2.76 13.44
N TRP A 85 1.85 -2.96 12.78
CA TRP A 85 1.24 -1.93 11.94
C TRP A 85 0.51 -0.92 12.82
N LEU A 86 0.88 0.35 12.70
CA LEU A 86 0.23 1.47 13.36
C LEU A 86 -0.82 2.07 12.42
N SER A 87 -2.05 2.14 12.90
CA SER A 87 -3.17 2.73 12.19
C SER A 87 -3.13 4.26 12.26
N GLU A 88 -3.94 4.96 11.46
CA GLU A 88 -4.02 6.43 11.49
C GLU A 88 -4.46 6.93 12.86
N SER A 89 -5.49 6.28 13.40
CA SER A 89 -6.04 6.54 14.74
C SER A 89 -5.08 6.13 15.87
N GLY A 90 -4.26 5.10 15.65
CA GLY A 90 -3.37 4.48 16.62
C GLY A 90 -1.95 5.03 16.60
N SER A 91 -1.78 6.36 16.52
CA SER A 91 -0.51 7.11 16.45
C SER A 91 0.31 6.98 15.16
N GLY A 92 -0.09 6.12 14.21
CA GLY A 92 0.62 5.95 12.95
C GLY A 92 0.67 7.23 12.12
N LEU A 93 -0.39 8.05 12.15
CA LEU A 93 -0.47 9.33 11.45
C LEU A 93 0.70 10.26 11.80
N TYR A 94 1.12 10.29 13.07
CA TYR A 94 2.20 11.18 13.53
C TYR A 94 3.60 10.69 13.15
N LYS A 95 3.70 9.44 12.67
CA LYS A 95 4.96 8.83 12.20
C LYS A 95 5.09 8.84 10.68
N TRP A 96 4.08 9.34 9.96
CA TRP A 96 4.15 9.40 8.51
C TRP A 96 5.33 10.27 8.06
N PRO A 97 6.13 9.80 7.08
CA PRO A 97 7.24 10.58 6.56
C PRO A 97 6.74 11.83 5.85
N SER A 98 7.55 12.88 5.85
CA SER A 98 7.26 14.15 5.19
C SER A 98 7.45 14.02 3.67
N ILE A 99 6.51 13.35 3.00
CA ILE A 99 6.47 13.23 1.54
C ILE A 99 5.87 14.49 0.95
N TYR A 100 6.58 15.14 0.03
CA TYR A 100 6.06 16.26 -0.75
C TYR A 100 5.89 15.89 -2.23
N TYR A 101 5.17 16.73 -2.99
CA TYR A 101 5.01 16.56 -4.44
C TYR A 101 6.35 16.32 -5.16
N THR A 102 7.39 17.07 -4.77
CA THR A 102 8.72 16.97 -5.38
C THR A 102 9.39 15.61 -5.13
N ASP A 103 9.06 14.92 -4.04
CA ASP A 103 9.59 13.58 -3.76
C ASP A 103 8.87 12.53 -4.60
N ILE A 104 7.55 12.69 -4.81
CA ILE A 104 6.76 11.86 -5.71
C ILE A 104 7.26 12.02 -7.15
N GLU A 105 7.50 13.26 -7.60
CA GLU A 105 8.10 13.57 -8.90
C GLU A 105 9.48 12.91 -9.04
N LYS A 106 10.39 13.10 -8.07
CA LYS A 106 11.72 12.48 -8.09
C LYS A 106 11.64 10.95 -8.18
N TYR A 107 10.69 10.33 -7.49
CA TYR A 107 10.47 8.90 -7.55
C TYR A 107 10.06 8.46 -8.96
N LEU A 108 9.08 9.14 -9.57
CA LEU A 108 8.65 8.81 -10.93
C LEU A 108 9.76 9.00 -11.97
N ARG A 109 10.62 10.01 -11.80
CA ARG A 109 11.77 10.23 -12.67
C ARG A 109 12.81 9.10 -12.64
N LYS A 110 12.83 8.28 -11.60
CA LYS A 110 13.72 7.10 -11.47
C LYS A 110 13.15 5.85 -12.16
N LEU A 111 11.88 5.87 -12.56
CA LEU A 111 11.22 4.72 -13.20
C LEU A 111 11.38 4.78 -14.73
N GLU A 112 11.01 3.67 -15.38
CA GLU A 112 10.97 3.60 -16.84
C GLU A 112 9.95 4.61 -17.41
N GLN A 113 10.28 5.20 -18.57
CA GLN A 113 9.44 6.21 -19.26
C GLN A 113 9.09 7.45 -18.40
N PRO A 114 10.08 8.16 -17.87
CA PRO A 114 9.85 9.26 -16.93
C PRO A 114 9.00 10.39 -17.53
N ASP A 115 9.14 10.72 -18.81
CA ASP A 115 8.38 11.82 -19.44
C ASP A 115 6.88 11.54 -19.51
N GLU A 116 6.48 10.32 -19.86
CA GLU A 116 5.08 9.89 -19.87
C GLU A 116 4.49 9.89 -18.45
N LEU A 117 5.25 9.37 -17.48
CA LEU A 117 4.84 9.35 -16.08
C LEU A 117 4.67 10.76 -15.51
N MET A 118 5.56 11.68 -15.87
CA MET A 118 5.49 13.08 -15.45
C MET A 118 4.29 13.80 -16.06
N ASN A 119 4.04 13.65 -17.36
CA ASN A 119 2.87 14.24 -18.02
C ASN A 119 1.55 13.71 -17.40
N ARG A 120 1.53 12.42 -17.04
CA ARG A 120 0.39 11.83 -16.33
C ARG A 120 0.26 12.34 -14.89
N LEU A 121 1.37 12.45 -14.15
CA LEU A 121 1.35 13.00 -12.78
C LEU A 121 0.79 14.42 -12.80
N ASP A 122 1.31 15.27 -13.69
CA ASP A 122 0.89 16.65 -13.86
C ASP A 122 -0.59 16.77 -14.20
N SER A 123 -1.08 15.95 -15.15
CA SER A 123 -2.50 15.94 -15.50
C SER A 123 -3.37 15.43 -14.36
N ASP A 124 -3.01 14.31 -13.71
CA ASP A 124 -3.79 13.76 -12.60
C ASP A 124 -3.80 14.68 -11.36
N TYR A 125 -2.73 15.43 -11.12
CA TYR A 125 -2.64 16.43 -10.07
C TYR A 125 -3.46 17.69 -10.41
N LYS A 126 -3.28 18.25 -11.62
CA LYS A 126 -4.00 19.46 -12.10
C LYS A 126 -5.50 19.23 -12.25
N GLU A 127 -5.90 18.06 -12.76
CA GLU A 127 -7.30 17.66 -12.91
C GLU A 127 -7.94 17.23 -11.58
N GLY A 128 -7.17 17.25 -10.49
CA GLY A 128 -7.65 16.88 -9.17
C GLY A 128 -8.07 15.41 -9.06
N LYS A 129 -7.62 14.52 -9.96
CA LYS A 129 -7.87 13.06 -9.83
C LYS A 129 -7.18 12.51 -8.58
N ALA A 130 -5.96 12.97 -8.31
CA ALA A 130 -5.26 12.81 -7.05
C ALA A 130 -6.14 13.17 -5.84
N TYR A 131 -6.69 14.39 -5.88
CA TYR A 131 -7.57 14.92 -4.86
C TYR A 131 -8.93 14.18 -4.79
N ARG A 132 -9.44 13.65 -5.91
CA ARG A 132 -10.65 12.81 -5.94
C ARG A 132 -10.44 11.48 -5.23
N TYR A 133 -9.27 10.85 -5.39
CA TYR A 133 -8.97 9.63 -4.63
C TYR A 133 -8.92 9.88 -3.12
N TYR A 134 -8.41 11.05 -2.73
CA TYR A 134 -8.40 11.51 -1.34
C TYR A 134 -9.81 11.86 -0.82
N LYS A 135 -10.56 12.72 -1.51
CA LYS A 135 -11.86 13.26 -1.08
C LYS A 135 -12.99 12.24 -1.13
N CYS A 136 -12.95 11.29 -2.06
CA CYS A 136 -14.00 10.27 -2.24
C CYS A 136 -13.69 8.95 -1.52
N GLU A 137 -12.79 8.94 -0.53
CA GLU A 137 -12.44 7.77 0.30
C GLU A 137 -12.03 6.52 -0.48
N PHE A 138 -11.44 6.70 -1.68
CA PHE A 138 -10.92 5.58 -2.46
C PHE A 138 -9.71 4.97 -1.79
N VAL A 139 -8.85 5.81 -1.20
CA VAL A 139 -7.73 5.36 -0.37
C VAL A 139 -8.27 5.13 1.04
N LYS A 140 -8.32 3.88 1.47
CA LYS A 140 -8.67 3.51 2.85
C LYS A 140 -7.51 3.87 3.79
N GLU A 141 -7.71 3.61 5.08
CA GLU A 141 -6.71 3.85 6.13
C GLU A 141 -5.30 3.39 5.70
N ILE A 142 -4.33 4.26 5.89
CA ILE A 142 -2.92 4.03 5.63
C ILE A 142 -2.27 3.60 6.95
N TYR A 143 -1.64 2.44 6.92
CA TYR A 143 -0.91 1.90 8.05
C TYR A 143 0.58 2.17 7.88
N PHE A 144 1.22 2.52 8.99
CA PHE A 144 2.66 2.72 9.09
C PHE A 144 3.31 1.51 9.78
N HIS A 145 4.51 1.13 9.34
CA HIS A 145 5.31 0.09 10.00
C HIS A 145 6.81 0.43 9.89
N GLU A 146 7.53 0.33 11.00
CA GLU A 146 8.98 0.48 11.02
C GLU A 146 9.63 -0.83 10.58
N ILE A 147 10.49 -0.82 9.55
CA ILE A 147 11.11 -2.06 9.04
C ILE A 147 11.96 -2.68 10.16
N THR A 148 12.85 -1.86 10.72
CA THR A 148 13.61 -2.07 11.94
C THR A 148 13.78 -0.69 12.61
N GLU A 149 14.13 -0.66 13.90
CA GLU A 149 14.37 0.61 14.61
C GLU A 149 15.52 1.40 13.97
N GLU A 150 16.57 0.70 13.55
CA GLU A 150 17.80 1.23 12.95
C GLU A 150 17.66 1.62 11.47
N SER A 151 16.65 1.09 10.76
CA SER A 151 16.45 1.39 9.35
C SER A 151 16.02 2.84 9.17
N ASP A 152 16.61 3.54 8.19
CA ASP A 152 16.14 4.87 7.76
C ASP A 152 14.76 4.83 7.09
N PHE A 153 14.22 3.66 6.77
CA PHE A 153 13.00 3.49 5.98
C PHE A 153 11.87 2.85 6.80
N CYS A 154 10.65 3.22 6.44
CA CYS A 154 9.41 2.63 6.91
C CYS A 154 8.58 2.10 5.73
N PHE A 155 7.58 1.29 6.07
CA PHE A 155 6.52 0.94 5.16
C PHE A 155 5.26 1.75 5.43
N LEU A 156 4.63 2.17 4.33
CA LEU A 156 3.25 2.61 4.30
C LEU A 156 2.46 1.56 3.51
N LYS A 157 1.28 1.17 4.00
CA LYS A 157 0.37 0.33 3.22
C LYS A 157 -1.06 0.81 3.32
N SER A 158 -1.86 0.55 2.29
CA SER A 158 -3.29 0.86 2.28
C SER A 158 -4.05 -0.10 1.37
N ARG A 159 -5.37 -0.01 1.44
CA ARG A 159 -6.30 -0.60 0.48
C ARG A 159 -6.88 0.53 -0.37
N VAL A 160 -6.81 0.40 -1.69
CA VAL A 160 -7.29 1.43 -2.62
C VAL A 160 -8.36 0.85 -3.54
N THR A 161 -9.55 1.42 -3.48
CA THR A 161 -10.68 1.04 -4.32
C THR A 161 -10.40 1.43 -5.78
N PRO A 162 -10.74 0.59 -6.78
CA PRO A 162 -10.58 0.95 -8.19
C PRO A 162 -11.55 2.06 -8.61
N SER A 163 -11.09 3.01 -9.43
CA SER A 163 -11.91 4.16 -9.86
C SER A 163 -13.14 3.78 -10.70
N GLN A 164 -13.02 2.75 -11.54
CA GLN A 164 -14.06 2.35 -12.49
C GLN A 164 -15.04 1.31 -11.94
N ARG A 165 -14.70 0.61 -10.85
CA ARG A 165 -15.52 -0.47 -10.25
C ARG A 165 -15.49 -0.35 -8.73
N THR A 166 -16.22 0.63 -8.20
CA THR A 166 -16.24 0.94 -6.76
C THR A 166 -16.76 -0.20 -5.88
N SER A 167 -17.54 -1.12 -6.44
CA SER A 167 -18.02 -2.34 -5.77
C SER A 167 -17.01 -3.49 -5.75
N SER A 168 -15.89 -3.38 -6.47
CA SER A 168 -14.87 -4.43 -6.53
C SER A 168 -13.93 -4.40 -5.32
N THR A 169 -13.29 -5.55 -5.05
CA THR A 169 -12.33 -5.68 -3.96
C THR A 169 -11.19 -4.66 -4.11
N PRO A 170 -10.91 -3.84 -3.07
CA PRO A 170 -9.80 -2.91 -3.11
C PRO A 170 -8.45 -3.59 -3.36
N TYR A 171 -7.59 -2.94 -4.14
CA TYR A 171 -6.22 -3.38 -4.32
C TYR A 171 -5.38 -3.08 -3.08
N HIS A 172 -4.40 -3.93 -2.79
CA HIS A 172 -3.47 -3.71 -1.71
C HIS A 172 -2.25 -2.96 -2.26
N VAL A 173 -1.85 -1.91 -1.56
CA VAL A 173 -0.77 -1.00 -1.97
C VAL A 173 0.22 -0.89 -0.83
N TRP A 174 1.52 -0.85 -1.14
CA TRP A 174 2.55 -0.46 -0.19
C TRP A 174 3.64 0.41 -0.83
N ALA A 175 4.33 1.18 -0.01
CA ALA A 175 5.53 1.94 -0.38
C ALA A 175 6.57 1.88 0.75
N ALA A 176 7.84 1.76 0.38
CA ALA A 176 8.99 1.89 1.26
C ALA A 176 9.53 3.32 1.15
N VAL A 177 9.49 4.07 2.25
CA VAL A 177 9.78 5.51 2.27
C VAL A 177 10.74 5.85 3.39
N LYS A 178 11.67 6.77 3.14
CA LYS A 178 12.60 7.26 4.14
C LYS A 178 11.85 8.01 5.25
N LYS A 179 12.05 7.59 6.50
CA LYS A 179 11.48 8.19 7.71
C LYS A 179 11.97 9.61 7.91
N ASP A 180 11.18 10.37 8.65
CA ASP A 180 11.65 11.61 9.25
C ASP A 180 12.55 11.28 10.44
N ASN A 181 13.77 11.81 10.42
CA ASN A 181 14.72 11.74 11.53
C ASN A 181 15.09 13.18 11.93
N GLU A 182 16.37 13.48 12.14
CA GLU A 182 16.89 14.85 12.35
C GLU A 182 16.61 15.79 11.15
N ARG A 183 16.32 15.22 9.97
CA ARG A 183 15.92 15.93 8.76
C ARG A 183 14.59 15.35 8.24
N PRO A 184 13.81 16.13 7.48
CA PRO A 184 12.67 15.60 6.75
C PRO A 184 13.09 14.42 5.87
N GLY A 185 12.32 13.34 5.95
CA GLY A 185 12.45 12.17 5.10
C GLY A 185 11.81 12.39 3.74
N GLY A 186 11.02 11.42 3.29
CA GLY A 186 10.17 11.58 2.10
C GLY A 186 10.69 10.91 0.82
N GLU A 187 11.94 10.43 0.81
CA GLU A 187 12.46 9.67 -0.33
C GLU A 187 11.75 8.31 -0.46
N ILE A 188 11.01 8.13 -1.55
CA ILE A 188 10.36 6.86 -1.89
C ILE A 188 11.39 5.97 -2.61
N ASN A 189 11.68 4.82 -2.03
CA ASN A 189 12.61 3.84 -2.62
C ASN A 189 11.90 2.93 -3.61
N SER A 190 10.78 2.34 -3.17
CA SER A 190 10.01 1.39 -3.97
C SER A 190 8.55 1.39 -3.54
N ALA A 191 7.67 1.04 -4.47
CA ALA A 191 6.26 0.87 -4.21
C ALA A 191 5.68 -0.24 -5.08
N TYR A 192 4.56 -0.80 -4.64
CA TYR A 192 3.86 -1.87 -5.33
C TYR A 192 2.36 -1.80 -5.06
N CYS A 193 1.59 -2.31 -6.02
CA CYS A 193 0.15 -2.50 -5.90
C CYS A 193 -0.24 -3.86 -6.46
N THR A 194 -1.29 -4.50 -5.94
CA THR A 194 -1.80 -5.77 -6.48
C THR A 194 -2.63 -5.60 -7.76
N CYS A 195 -2.73 -4.41 -8.33
CA CYS A 195 -3.37 -4.19 -9.62
C CYS A 195 -2.45 -4.63 -10.78
N ILE A 196 -3.03 -4.74 -11.99
CA ILE A 196 -2.32 -5.19 -13.21
C ILE A 196 -1.05 -4.35 -13.49
N ALA A 197 -1.11 -3.04 -13.31
CA ALA A 197 0.02 -2.12 -13.52
C ALA A 197 0.90 -1.93 -12.27
N GLY A 198 0.73 -2.78 -11.25
CA GLY A 198 1.34 -2.55 -9.94
C GLY A 198 2.83 -2.84 -9.86
N LEU A 199 3.35 -3.68 -10.75
CA LEU A 199 4.79 -3.93 -10.88
C LEU A 199 5.56 -2.71 -11.37
N LEU A 200 4.94 -1.80 -12.12
CA LEU A 200 5.58 -0.52 -12.45
C LEU A 200 5.81 0.37 -11.21
N GLY A 201 5.12 0.10 -10.10
CA GLY A 201 5.27 0.86 -8.86
C GLY A 201 4.76 2.30 -8.93
N CYS A 202 4.03 2.66 -9.99
CA CYS A 202 3.52 4.01 -10.24
C CYS A 202 2.07 4.02 -10.72
N CYS A 203 1.31 2.96 -10.50
CA CYS A 203 -0.11 2.95 -10.87
C CYS A 203 -0.88 4.02 -10.07
N ASN A 204 -2.06 4.41 -10.57
CA ASN A 204 -2.88 5.45 -9.92
C ASN A 204 -3.19 5.15 -8.45
N HIS A 205 -3.24 3.87 -8.04
CA HIS A 205 -3.44 3.48 -6.65
C HIS A 205 -2.23 3.82 -5.76
N VAL A 206 -1.00 3.62 -6.25
CA VAL A 206 0.22 4.01 -5.53
C VAL A 206 0.28 5.52 -5.39
N ILE A 207 0.07 6.24 -6.49
CA ILE A 207 0.14 7.70 -6.52
C ILE A 207 -0.94 8.33 -5.65
N ALA A 208 -2.15 7.77 -5.64
CA ALA A 208 -3.22 8.20 -4.74
C ALA A 208 -2.86 8.04 -3.26
N MET A 209 -2.24 6.92 -2.87
CA MET A 209 -1.77 6.71 -1.50
C MET A 209 -0.71 7.75 -1.12
N LEU A 210 0.26 8.01 -2.01
CA LEU A 210 1.32 9.00 -1.78
C LEU A 210 0.75 10.43 -1.67
N PHE A 211 -0.20 10.81 -2.52
CA PHE A 211 -0.87 12.11 -2.43
C PHE A 211 -1.70 12.28 -1.16
N ARG A 212 -2.29 11.21 -0.62
CA ARG A 212 -2.98 11.29 0.68
C ARG A 212 -2.00 11.56 1.83
N VAL A 213 -0.81 10.98 1.78
CA VAL A 213 0.26 11.27 2.75
C VAL A 213 0.74 12.71 2.59
N GLU A 214 1.00 13.15 1.36
CA GLU A 214 1.41 14.53 1.03
C GLU A 214 0.38 15.55 1.51
N ALA A 215 -0.91 15.33 1.26
CA ALA A 215 -1.98 16.20 1.74
C ALA A 215 -2.03 16.26 3.28
N ALA A 216 -1.82 15.14 3.97
CA ALA A 216 -1.76 15.11 5.43
C ALA A 216 -0.54 15.88 5.98
N VAL A 217 0.60 15.84 5.28
CA VAL A 217 1.80 16.62 5.62
C VAL A 217 1.55 18.11 5.39
N CYS A 218 1.02 18.50 4.23
CA CYS A 218 0.75 19.90 3.86
C CYS A 218 -0.32 20.56 4.76
N THR A 219 -1.28 19.79 5.27
CA THR A 219 -2.27 20.27 6.24
C THR A 219 -1.77 20.30 7.68
N GLY A 220 -0.55 19.80 7.94
CA GLY A 220 0.03 19.70 9.28
C GLY A 220 -0.59 18.60 10.15
N ALA A 221 -1.39 17.69 9.58
CA ALA A 221 -2.04 16.62 10.33
C ALA A 221 -1.05 15.58 10.90
N THR A 222 0.07 15.35 10.19
CA THR A 222 1.13 14.44 10.64
C THR A 222 2.00 15.04 11.75
N LYS A 223 2.10 16.36 11.82
CA LYS A 223 2.89 17.09 12.81
C LYS A 223 2.10 18.30 13.31
N PRO A 224 1.04 18.07 14.12
CA PRO A 224 0.21 19.16 14.59
C PRO A 224 1.04 20.12 15.45
N SER A 225 0.82 21.43 15.27
CA SER A 225 1.46 22.44 16.10
C SER A 225 1.03 22.26 17.57
N CYS A 226 1.83 22.77 18.50
CA CYS A 226 1.49 22.74 19.93
C CYS A 226 0.16 23.45 20.26
N THR A 227 -0.33 24.33 19.37
CA THR A 227 -1.63 25.00 19.48
C THR A 227 -2.79 24.19 18.91
N SER A 228 -2.53 23.19 18.06
CA SER A 228 -3.54 22.28 17.49
C SER A 228 -3.74 21.01 18.34
N VAL A 229 -2.85 20.74 19.29
CA VAL A 229 -2.99 19.64 20.26
C VAL A 229 -3.65 20.18 21.53
N PHE A 230 -4.60 19.43 22.12
CA PHE A 230 -5.20 19.82 23.40
C PHE A 230 -4.12 20.11 24.45
N ALA A 231 -4.23 21.28 25.08
CA ALA A 231 -3.32 21.69 26.14
C ALA A 231 -3.34 20.67 27.28
N LYS A 232 -2.27 19.90 27.42
CA LYS A 232 -2.07 19.00 28.57
C LYS A 232 -1.38 19.79 29.67
N TRP A 233 -2.13 20.24 30.66
CA TRP A 233 -1.56 20.77 31.90
C TRP A 233 -0.76 19.66 32.59
N LYS A 234 0.57 19.81 32.62
CA LYS A 234 1.40 18.98 33.51
C LYS A 234 1.09 19.39 34.94
N VAL A 235 0.37 18.54 35.68
CA VAL A 235 0.16 18.76 37.11
C VAL A 235 1.52 18.68 37.80
N PRO A 236 1.98 19.73 38.51
CA PRO A 236 3.23 19.68 39.25
C PRO A 236 3.19 18.56 40.28
N SER A 237 4.27 17.78 40.37
CA SER A 237 4.38 16.58 41.21
C SER A 237 4.19 16.82 42.72
N GLY A 238 4.09 18.08 43.15
CA GLY A 238 3.97 18.50 44.54
C GLY A 238 2.56 18.83 45.04
N ILE A 239 1.52 18.82 44.21
CA ILE A 239 0.16 19.20 44.65
C ILE A 239 -0.68 17.94 44.86
N LYS A 240 -0.80 17.48 46.12
CA LYS A 240 -1.66 16.35 46.51
C LYS A 240 -3.12 16.72 46.78
N THR A 241 -3.50 17.98 46.62
CA THR A 241 -4.88 18.40 46.90
C THR A 241 -5.30 19.46 45.89
N VAL A 242 -6.20 19.10 44.98
CA VAL A 242 -6.93 20.07 44.18
C VAL A 242 -7.85 20.82 45.14
N LEU A 243 -7.60 22.11 45.35
CA LEU A 243 -8.52 22.95 46.10
C LEU A 243 -9.82 23.03 45.31
N THR A 244 -10.87 22.39 45.82
CA THR A 244 -12.22 22.55 45.30
C THR A 244 -12.69 23.97 45.61
N HIS A 245 -12.64 24.85 44.61
CA HIS A 245 -13.25 26.16 44.73
C HIS A 245 -14.78 26.02 44.73
N LYS A 246 -15.44 26.59 45.73
CA LYS A 246 -16.90 26.76 45.72
C LYS A 246 -17.27 27.87 44.73
N PRO A 247 -18.37 27.72 43.96
CA PRO A 247 -18.91 28.78 43.14
C PRO A 247 -19.23 30.04 43.95
N LEU A 248 -19.02 31.22 43.35
CA LEU A 248 -19.26 32.55 43.94
C LEU A 248 -20.73 32.86 44.27
N CYS A 249 -21.67 31.95 43.99
CA CYS A 249 -23.09 32.13 44.26
C CYS A 249 -23.54 31.66 45.66
N ASP A 250 -22.64 31.16 46.50
CA ASP A 250 -22.94 30.72 47.87
C ASP A 250 -22.24 31.58 48.96
N VAL A 251 -22.08 32.88 48.74
CA VAL A 251 -21.62 33.86 49.76
C VAL A 251 -22.65 34.96 49.95
#